data_AF-A0A0L8KCE2-F1
#
_entry.id   AF-A0A0L8KCE2-F1
#
_cell.length_a   1.000
_cell.length_b   1.000
_cell.length_c   1.000
_cell.angle_alpha   90.00
_cell.angle_beta   90.00
_cell.angle_gamma   90.00
#
_symmetry.space_group_name_H-M   'P 1'
#
loop_
_entity.id
_entity.type
_entity.pdbx_description
1 polymer ?
#
loop_
_entity_poly.entity_id
_entity_poly.type
_entity_poly.pdbx_seq_one_letter_code
_entity_poly.pdbx_strand_id
1 'polypeptide(L)'
;MLRTEIGPGPTERELDAVEKRLGFTFSTDHRVFLGAGLPRGSSRWPDWRDGAAQDLEGRLAWPVEGVLFDVEHNGFRHRVWPSRPAEKSEALRVARTELESVPQLVPVYGHRYPPGTAGEHGHPTDTTGLPREAARWELVRWWLRLLVNGSLAPGAGGDLITYEGWAALARLRSLRPLVDRTDAHNDPPTNRRADREPLADAIVEEARRMLTGPWPPRG
;
A
#
# COMPACT_ATOMS: atom_id res chain seq x y z
N MET A 1 7.81 3.59 19.47
CA MET A 1 7.50 3.35 18.04
C MET A 1 8.28 4.35 17.21
N LEU A 2 9.12 3.91 16.28
CA LEU A 2 9.87 4.80 15.40
C LEU A 2 8.88 5.55 14.50
N ARG A 3 8.99 6.88 14.46
CA ARG A 3 8.19 7.72 13.55
C ARG A 3 8.50 7.32 12.12
N THR A 4 7.47 7.06 11.34
CA THR A 4 7.61 6.86 9.89
C THR A 4 7.70 8.24 9.24
N GLU A 5 8.81 8.54 8.58
CA GLU A 5 8.98 9.76 7.79
C GLU A 5 8.59 9.50 6.34
N ILE A 6 7.85 10.39 5.69
CA ILE A 6 7.57 10.27 4.25
C ILE A 6 8.65 11.05 3.49
N GLY A 7 9.49 10.34 2.75
CA GLY A 7 10.45 10.92 1.81
C GLY A 7 9.85 11.05 0.40
N PRO A 8 10.55 11.73 -0.52
CA PRO A 8 10.12 11.80 -1.92
C PRO A 8 10.01 10.39 -2.52
N GLY A 9 8.94 10.19 -3.30
CA GLY A 9 8.73 8.96 -4.06
C GLY A 9 9.89 8.66 -5.01
N PRO A 10 10.08 7.41 -5.44
CA PRO A 10 11.03 7.09 -6.48
C PRO A 10 10.51 7.59 -7.82
N THR A 11 11.43 8.09 -8.63
CA THR A 11 11.16 8.43 -10.03
C THR A 11 10.88 7.16 -10.83
N GLU A 12 10.23 7.29 -12.00
CA GLU A 12 10.03 6.16 -12.93
C GLU A 12 11.35 5.44 -13.26
N ARG A 13 12.46 6.17 -13.40
CA ARG A 13 13.79 5.58 -13.66
C ARG A 13 14.31 4.76 -12.48
N GLU A 14 14.05 5.20 -11.25
CA GLU A 14 14.41 4.44 -10.05
C GLU A 14 13.55 3.18 -9.95
N LEU A 15 12.25 3.26 -10.26
CA LEU A 15 11.35 2.10 -10.30
C LEU A 15 11.78 1.09 -11.37
N ASP A 16 12.08 1.54 -12.58
CA ASP A 16 12.58 0.67 -13.66
C ASP A 16 13.91 -0.01 -13.27
N ALA A 17 14.78 0.69 -12.53
CA ALA A 17 16.03 0.11 -12.03
C ALA A 17 15.79 -0.97 -10.97
N VAL A 18 14.78 -0.80 -10.11
CA VAL A 18 14.38 -1.80 -9.10
C VAL A 18 13.81 -3.05 -9.77
N GLU A 19 12.91 -2.88 -10.74
CA GLU A 19 12.35 -3.97 -11.54
C GLU A 19 13.45 -4.79 -12.22
N LYS A 20 14.38 -4.11 -12.89
CA LYS A 20 15.52 -4.77 -13.55
C LYS A 20 16.43 -5.49 -12.56
N ARG A 21 16.66 -4.91 -11.38
CA ARG A 21 17.53 -5.47 -10.34
C ARG A 21 16.96 -6.72 -9.72
N LEU A 22 15.64 -6.76 -9.50
CA LEU A 22 14.96 -7.81 -8.74
C LEU A 22 14.13 -8.76 -9.61
N GLY A 23 14.08 -8.54 -10.93
CA GLY A 23 13.46 -9.45 -11.89
C GLY A 23 11.93 -9.51 -11.82
N PHE A 24 11.28 -8.41 -11.44
CA PHE A 24 9.82 -8.30 -11.38
C PHE A 24 9.33 -7.02 -12.04
N THR A 25 8.02 -6.84 -12.14
CA THR A 25 7.40 -5.59 -12.62
C THR A 25 6.44 -5.01 -11.59
N PHE A 26 6.51 -3.70 -11.36
CA PHE A 26 5.48 -2.98 -10.64
C PHE A 26 4.25 -2.81 -11.53
N SER A 27 3.06 -3.03 -10.95
CA SER A 27 1.85 -2.57 -11.62
C SER A 27 1.80 -1.04 -11.67
N THR A 28 0.94 -0.48 -12.52
CA THR A 28 0.70 0.97 -12.57
C THR A 28 0.31 1.52 -11.19
N ASP A 29 -0.47 0.79 -10.42
CA ASP A 29 -0.90 1.21 -9.07
C ASP A 29 0.29 1.30 -8.10
N HIS A 30 1.25 0.37 -8.19
CA HIS A 30 2.48 0.46 -7.41
C HIS A 30 3.28 1.70 -7.77
N ARG A 31 3.45 1.97 -9.07
CA ARG A 31 4.22 3.12 -9.55
C ARG A 31 3.57 4.43 -9.10
N VAL A 32 2.25 4.55 -9.24
CA VAL A 32 1.46 5.70 -8.76
C VAL A 32 1.57 5.85 -7.25
N PHE A 33 1.47 4.74 -6.51
CA PHE A 33 1.57 4.73 -5.05
C PHE A 33 2.96 5.16 -4.57
N LEU A 34 4.01 4.51 -5.06
CA LEU A 34 5.39 4.76 -4.65
C LEU A 34 5.83 6.15 -5.08
N GLY A 35 5.45 6.60 -6.28
CA GLY A 35 5.78 7.93 -6.80
C GLY A 35 5.19 9.07 -5.96
N ALA A 36 4.11 8.83 -5.21
CA ALA A 36 3.51 9.81 -4.31
C ALA A 36 4.33 10.03 -3.02
N GLY A 37 5.18 9.07 -2.64
CA GLY A 37 6.00 9.19 -1.42
C GLY A 37 6.43 7.85 -0.87
N LEU A 38 7.66 7.80 -0.31
CA LEU A 38 8.20 6.60 0.30
C LEU A 38 8.24 6.74 1.81
N PRO A 39 7.44 5.96 2.56
CA PRO A 39 7.56 5.90 4.00
C PRO A 39 8.89 5.23 4.41
N ARG A 40 9.67 5.92 5.23
CA ARG A 40 10.99 5.51 5.76
C ARG A 40 10.93 5.31 7.27
N GLY A 41 11.83 4.48 7.80
CA GLY A 41 12.04 4.33 9.25
C GLY A 41 11.17 3.29 9.95
N SER A 42 10.37 2.51 9.21
CA SER A 42 9.64 1.35 9.73
C SER A 42 9.94 0.12 8.89
N SER A 43 10.28 -0.99 9.56
CA SER A 43 10.58 -2.28 8.92
C SER A 43 9.38 -2.88 8.18
N ARG A 44 8.18 -2.32 8.31
CA ARG A 44 6.99 -2.76 7.57
C ARG A 44 6.96 -2.24 6.14
N TRP A 45 7.68 -1.16 5.83
CA TRP A 45 7.76 -0.61 4.48
C TRP A 45 8.96 -1.21 3.74
N PRO A 46 8.78 -1.72 2.52
CA PRO A 46 9.92 -2.04 1.66
C PRO A 46 10.66 -0.76 1.30
N ASP A 47 11.96 -0.72 1.55
CA ASP A 47 12.82 0.35 1.07
C ASP A 47 13.28 0.02 -0.35
N TRP A 48 12.49 0.44 -1.34
CA TRP A 48 12.78 0.15 -2.74
C TRP A 48 14.04 0.88 -3.26
N ARG A 49 14.45 1.97 -2.62
CA ARG A 49 15.58 2.81 -3.05
C ARG A 49 16.90 2.30 -2.47
N ASP A 50 16.96 2.15 -1.15
CA ASP A 50 18.20 1.88 -0.41
C ASP A 50 18.19 0.51 0.30
N GLY A 51 17.10 -0.25 0.19
CA GLY A 51 16.96 -1.55 0.83
C GLY A 51 17.90 -2.62 0.25
N ALA A 52 18.42 -3.46 1.14
CA ALA A 52 19.26 -4.60 0.77
C ALA A 52 18.49 -5.53 -0.19
N ALA A 53 19.17 -5.99 -1.25
CA ALA A 53 18.56 -6.87 -2.26
C ALA A 53 17.96 -8.13 -1.60
N GLN A 54 18.71 -8.77 -0.70
CA GLN A 54 18.26 -9.96 0.02
C GLN A 54 16.95 -9.73 0.82
N ASP A 55 16.80 -8.56 1.46
CA ASP A 55 15.59 -8.24 2.21
C ASP A 55 14.38 -8.05 1.29
N LEU A 56 14.58 -7.40 0.14
CA LEU A 56 13.53 -7.18 -0.85
C LEU A 56 13.15 -8.47 -1.57
N GLU A 57 14.12 -9.30 -1.93
CA GLU A 57 13.92 -10.64 -2.51
C GLU A 57 13.13 -11.54 -1.54
N GLY A 58 13.51 -11.56 -0.27
CA GLY A 58 12.78 -12.31 0.76
C GLY A 58 11.33 -11.85 0.88
N ARG A 59 11.07 -10.53 0.82
CA ARG A 59 9.70 -10.02 0.81
C ARG A 59 8.93 -10.45 -0.44
N LEU A 60 9.54 -10.36 -1.62
CA LEU A 60 8.92 -10.79 -2.88
C LEU A 60 8.62 -12.30 -2.90
N ALA A 61 9.44 -13.12 -2.24
CA ALA A 61 9.24 -14.57 -2.14
C ALA A 61 8.16 -14.95 -1.11
N TRP A 62 7.94 -14.11 -0.09
CA TRP A 62 7.14 -14.43 1.08
C TRP A 62 5.72 -14.98 0.79
N PRO A 63 4.95 -14.43 -0.18
CA PRO A 63 3.62 -14.99 -0.50
C PRO A 63 3.67 -16.42 -1.03
N VAL A 64 4.66 -16.74 -1.87
CA VAL A 64 4.86 -18.09 -2.42
C VAL A 64 5.32 -19.03 -1.31
N GLU A 65 6.26 -18.60 -0.47
CA GLU A 65 6.75 -19.37 0.67
C GLU A 65 5.61 -19.71 1.66
N GLY A 66 4.72 -18.76 1.94
CA GLY A 66 3.56 -18.98 2.80
C GLY A 66 2.61 -20.05 2.24
N VAL A 67 2.30 -20.01 0.95
CA VAL A 67 1.45 -21.03 0.31
C VAL A 67 2.14 -22.41 0.34
N LEU A 68 3.44 -22.48 0.05
CA LEU A 68 4.19 -23.74 0.08
C LEU A 68 4.24 -24.33 1.50
N PHE A 69 4.41 -23.48 2.52
CA PHE A 69 4.34 -23.87 3.92
C PHE A 69 2.96 -24.48 4.25
N ASP A 70 1.87 -23.83 3.82
CA ASP A 70 0.51 -24.32 4.03
C ASP A 70 0.25 -25.64 3.28
N VAL A 71 0.82 -25.81 2.09
CA VAL A 71 0.80 -27.09 1.36
C VAL A 71 1.55 -28.15 2.16
N GLU A 72 2.72 -27.88 2.69
CA GLU A 72 3.53 -28.89 3.38
C GLU A 72 2.91 -29.33 4.72
N HIS A 73 2.45 -28.37 5.51
CA HIS A 73 2.13 -28.57 6.91
C HIS A 73 0.63 -28.54 7.22
N ASN A 74 -0.16 -27.77 6.46
CA ASN A 74 -1.56 -27.48 6.80
C ASN A 74 -2.57 -28.15 5.84
N GLY A 75 -2.08 -29.00 4.93
CA GLY A 75 -2.94 -29.72 3.98
C GLY A 75 -3.59 -28.81 2.95
N PHE A 76 -3.08 -27.60 2.74
CA PHE A 76 -3.64 -26.67 1.77
C PHE A 76 -3.61 -27.25 0.35
N ARG A 77 -4.69 -26.96 -0.38
CA ARG A 77 -4.85 -27.24 -1.81
C ARG A 77 -5.85 -26.24 -2.37
N HIS A 78 -5.45 -25.51 -3.41
CA HIS A 78 -6.37 -24.65 -4.13
C HIS A 78 -7.34 -25.47 -5.01
N ARG A 79 -8.59 -25.01 -5.16
CA ARG A 79 -9.68 -25.80 -5.75
C ARG A 79 -9.44 -26.21 -7.21
N VAL A 80 -8.71 -25.39 -7.97
CA VAL A 80 -8.44 -25.64 -9.39
C VAL A 80 -7.19 -26.48 -9.64
N TRP A 81 -6.37 -26.72 -8.61
CA TRP A 81 -5.17 -27.55 -8.73
C TRP A 81 -5.55 -29.03 -8.88
N PRO A 82 -4.67 -29.88 -9.41
CA PRO A 82 -4.84 -31.33 -9.37
C PRO A 82 -5.10 -31.85 -7.96
N SER A 83 -5.69 -33.04 -7.84
CA SER A 83 -5.86 -33.71 -6.55
C SER A 83 -4.52 -33.80 -5.83
N ARG A 84 -4.52 -33.49 -4.53
CA ARG A 84 -3.29 -33.46 -3.73
C ARG A 84 -2.67 -34.86 -3.69
N PRO A 85 -1.40 -35.02 -4.12
CA PRO A 85 -0.65 -36.26 -3.95
C PRO A 85 -0.51 -36.67 -2.48
N ALA A 86 -0.40 -37.98 -2.21
CA ALA A 86 -0.17 -38.48 -0.85
C ALA A 86 1.22 -38.09 -0.31
N GLU A 87 2.22 -38.09 -1.20
CA GLU A 87 3.59 -37.69 -0.86
C GLU A 87 3.73 -36.17 -0.78
N LYS A 88 4.35 -35.69 0.30
CA LYS A 88 4.52 -34.24 0.55
C LYS A 88 5.41 -33.58 -0.49
N SER A 89 6.51 -34.22 -0.86
CA SER A 89 7.45 -33.71 -1.88
C SER A 89 6.76 -33.52 -3.23
N GLU A 90 5.87 -34.44 -3.59
CA GLU A 90 5.10 -34.38 -4.82
C GLU A 90 4.00 -33.31 -4.75
N ALA A 91 3.33 -33.16 -3.60
CA ALA A 91 2.38 -32.06 -3.39
C ALA A 91 3.05 -30.67 -3.49
N LEU A 92 4.26 -30.53 -2.95
CA LEU A 92 5.06 -29.30 -3.08
C LEU A 92 5.51 -29.05 -4.51
N ARG A 93 5.90 -30.10 -5.25
CA ARG A 93 6.27 -29.98 -6.67
C ARG A 93 5.10 -29.46 -7.50
N VAL A 94 3.91 -30.05 -7.33
CA VAL A 94 2.68 -29.58 -7.98
C VAL A 94 2.38 -28.13 -7.60
N ALA A 95 2.43 -27.79 -6.31
CA ALA A 95 2.18 -26.43 -5.86
C ALA A 95 3.14 -25.40 -6.48
N ARG A 96 4.44 -25.72 -6.59
CA ARG A 96 5.42 -24.85 -7.25
C ARG A 96 5.08 -24.61 -8.72
N THR A 97 4.78 -25.69 -9.46
CA THR A 97 4.38 -25.58 -10.87
C THR A 97 3.11 -24.74 -11.05
N GLU A 98 2.11 -24.91 -10.19
CA GLU A 98 0.88 -24.10 -10.28
C GLU A 98 1.14 -22.63 -9.94
N LEU A 99 2.02 -22.35 -8.96
CA LEU A 99 2.41 -20.99 -8.57
C LEU A 99 3.30 -20.28 -9.60
N GLU A 100 3.96 -20.99 -10.51
CA GLU A 100 4.68 -20.35 -11.63
C GLU A 100 3.73 -19.62 -12.60
N SER A 101 2.45 -20.02 -12.63
CA SER A 101 1.44 -19.42 -13.50
C SER A 101 0.76 -18.19 -12.90
N VAL A 102 0.95 -17.91 -11.61
CA VAL A 102 0.28 -16.79 -10.94
C VAL A 102 1.14 -15.52 -11.05
N PRO A 103 0.53 -14.33 -11.19
CA PRO A 103 1.27 -13.09 -11.15
C PRO A 103 2.09 -12.95 -9.86
N GLN A 104 3.32 -12.47 -9.97
CA GLN A 104 4.15 -12.18 -8.81
C GLN A 104 3.48 -11.11 -7.95
N LEU A 105 3.36 -11.35 -6.65
CA LEU A 105 2.77 -10.38 -5.74
C LEU A 105 3.88 -9.48 -5.17
N VAL A 106 3.67 -8.17 -5.22
CA VAL A 106 4.68 -7.17 -4.86
C VAL A 106 4.23 -6.44 -3.59
N PRO A 107 5.07 -6.29 -2.55
CA PRO A 107 4.66 -5.70 -1.29
C PRO A 107 4.48 -4.18 -1.40
N VAL A 108 3.36 -3.68 -0.87
CA VAL A 108 3.18 -2.25 -0.62
C VAL A 108 3.47 -1.92 0.85
N TYR A 109 2.99 -2.74 1.77
CA TYR A 109 3.15 -2.54 3.21
C TYR A 109 2.95 -3.85 3.98
N GLY A 110 3.91 -4.24 4.82
CA GLY A 110 3.82 -5.43 5.67
C GLY A 110 3.41 -6.68 4.88
N HIS A 111 2.22 -7.20 5.18
CA HIS A 111 1.64 -8.39 4.53
C HIS A 111 0.65 -8.06 3.40
N ARG A 112 0.72 -6.85 2.82
CA ARG A 112 -0.18 -6.40 1.74
C ARG A 112 0.56 -6.44 0.41
N TYR A 113 0.14 -7.38 -0.44
CA TYR A 113 0.79 -7.71 -1.70
C TYR A 113 -0.21 -7.72 -2.86
N PRO A 114 -0.43 -6.59 -3.56
CA PRO A 114 -1.14 -6.61 -4.84
C PRO A 114 -0.30 -7.23 -5.97
N PRO A 115 -0.93 -7.68 -7.08
CA PRO A 115 -0.21 -8.22 -8.23
C PRO A 115 0.74 -7.20 -8.88
N GLY A 116 1.95 -7.66 -9.23
CA GLY A 116 2.95 -6.94 -10.02
C GLY A 116 2.84 -7.31 -11.49
N THR A 117 1.82 -6.79 -12.16
CA THR A 117 1.53 -7.07 -13.58
C THR A 117 1.77 -5.84 -14.43
N ALA A 118 2.63 -5.97 -15.44
CA ALA A 118 2.88 -4.90 -16.42
C ALA A 118 1.58 -4.59 -17.19
N GLY A 119 1.03 -3.38 -17.03
CA GLY A 119 -0.13 -2.93 -17.79
C GLY A 119 -1.49 -3.53 -17.39
N GLU A 120 -1.55 -4.45 -16.43
CA GLU A 120 -2.82 -4.94 -15.89
C GLU A 120 -3.09 -4.37 -14.51
N HIS A 121 -4.25 -3.74 -14.38
CA HIS A 121 -4.77 -3.18 -13.15
C HIS A 121 -5.21 -4.31 -12.21
N GLY A 122 -4.62 -4.33 -11.02
CA GLY A 122 -4.76 -5.41 -10.05
C GLY A 122 -5.55 -5.04 -8.81
N HIS A 123 -6.37 -3.99 -8.86
CA HIS A 123 -7.49 -3.86 -7.93
C HIS A 123 -8.56 -4.90 -8.32
N PRO A 124 -9.15 -5.66 -7.37
CA PRO A 124 -10.50 -6.16 -7.63
C PRO A 124 -11.36 -4.92 -7.87
N THR A 125 -11.82 -4.76 -9.12
CA THR A 125 -12.39 -3.57 -9.77
C THR A 125 -11.42 -2.64 -10.53
N ASP A 126 -10.63 -3.18 -11.45
CA ASP A 126 -10.44 -2.45 -12.71
C ASP A 126 -11.07 -3.22 -13.88
N THR A 127 -12.34 -2.95 -14.08
CA THR A 127 -13.10 -3.24 -15.31
C THR A 127 -13.98 -2.05 -15.66
N THR A 128 -13.70 -0.87 -15.08
CA THR A 128 -14.68 0.21 -15.01
C THR A 128 -14.34 1.40 -15.89
N GLY A 129 -13.13 1.51 -16.45
CA GLY A 129 -12.73 2.67 -17.25
C GLY A 129 -12.83 3.98 -16.47
N LEU A 130 -12.55 3.92 -15.16
CA LEU A 130 -12.74 5.06 -14.27
C LEU A 130 -11.71 6.17 -14.59
N PRO A 131 -12.15 7.43 -14.76
CA PRO A 131 -11.25 8.55 -14.98
C PRO A 131 -10.18 8.65 -13.89
N ARG A 132 -8.98 9.16 -14.21
CA ARG A 132 -7.82 9.38 -13.29
C ARG A 132 -8.21 9.88 -11.89
N GLU A 133 -9.23 10.72 -11.82
CA GLU A 133 -9.79 11.27 -10.59
C GLU A 133 -10.37 10.21 -9.65
N ALA A 134 -11.08 9.20 -10.17
CA ALA A 134 -11.67 8.13 -9.38
C ALA A 134 -10.61 7.18 -8.80
N ALA A 135 -9.55 6.86 -9.55
CA ALA A 135 -8.40 6.13 -9.03
C ALA A 135 -7.71 6.90 -7.89
N ARG A 136 -7.57 8.22 -8.04
CA ARG A 136 -7.04 9.09 -6.98
C ARG A 136 -7.93 9.09 -5.74
N TRP A 137 -9.24 9.10 -5.90
CA TRP A 137 -10.14 8.93 -4.77
C TRP A 137 -9.96 7.58 -4.08
N GLU A 138 -9.92 6.44 -4.79
CA GLU A 138 -9.70 5.15 -4.11
C GLU A 138 -8.38 5.09 -3.31
N LEU A 139 -7.34 5.76 -3.79
CA LEU A 139 -6.08 5.90 -3.07
C LEU A 139 -6.23 6.73 -1.78
N VAL A 140 -6.92 7.87 -1.85
CA VAL A 140 -7.27 8.67 -0.65
C VAL A 140 -8.10 7.83 0.33
N ARG A 141 -9.09 7.07 -0.16
CA ARG A 141 -9.92 6.19 0.66
C ARG A 141 -9.08 5.18 1.42
N TRP A 142 -8.09 4.62 0.76
CA TRP A 142 -7.19 3.65 1.35
C TRP A 142 -6.31 4.28 2.44
N TRP A 143 -5.72 5.46 2.21
CA TRP A 143 -4.96 6.19 3.24
C TRP A 143 -5.80 6.55 4.46
N LEU A 144 -7.05 6.99 4.26
CA LEU A 144 -8.00 7.24 5.34
C LEU A 144 -8.24 5.97 6.18
N ARG A 145 -8.31 4.78 5.55
CA ARG A 145 -8.47 3.51 6.29
C ARG A 145 -7.24 3.18 7.14
N LEU A 146 -6.04 3.48 6.64
CA LEU A 146 -4.79 3.28 7.39
C LEU A 146 -4.67 4.25 8.57
N LEU A 147 -5.14 5.49 8.43
CA LEU A 147 -5.26 6.44 9.53
C LEU A 147 -6.19 5.89 10.62
N VAL A 148 -7.40 5.47 10.21
CA VAL A 148 -8.44 5.00 11.14
C VAL A 148 -8.07 3.72 11.88
N ASN A 149 -7.29 2.83 11.26
CA ASN A 149 -6.85 1.58 11.89
C ASN A 149 -5.50 1.70 12.63
N GLY A 150 -4.90 2.91 12.67
CA GLY A 150 -3.64 3.19 13.36
C GLY A 150 -2.39 2.66 12.67
N SER A 151 -2.49 2.15 11.43
CA SER A 151 -1.33 1.69 10.65
C SER A 151 -0.54 2.84 10.02
N LEU A 152 -1.14 4.03 9.93
CA LEU A 152 -0.51 5.26 9.46
C LEU A 152 -0.65 6.35 10.53
N ALA A 153 0.47 6.99 10.90
CA ALA A 153 0.47 8.02 11.92
C ALA A 153 -0.34 9.26 11.45
N PRO A 154 -1.15 9.90 12.32
CA PRO A 154 -2.08 10.96 11.92
C PRO A 154 -1.46 12.13 11.16
N GLY A 155 -0.37 12.72 11.66
CA GLY A 155 0.32 13.79 10.93
C GLY A 155 0.85 13.36 9.56
N ALA A 156 1.54 12.21 9.51
CA ALA A 156 2.10 11.70 8.25
C ALA A 156 1.03 11.31 7.22
N GLY A 157 -0.08 10.69 7.66
CA GLY A 157 -1.18 10.36 6.77
C GLY A 157 -1.99 11.58 6.35
N GLY A 158 -2.14 12.56 7.23
CA GLY A 158 -2.70 13.87 6.91
C GLY A 158 -1.90 14.56 5.83
N ASP A 159 -0.58 14.67 6.00
CA ASP A 159 0.32 15.30 5.01
C ASP A 159 0.24 14.62 3.66
N LEU A 160 0.23 13.30 3.66
CA LEU A 160 0.16 12.50 2.45
C LEU A 160 -1.17 12.73 1.71
N ILE A 161 -2.29 12.85 2.43
CA ILE A 161 -3.57 13.21 1.81
C ILE A 161 -3.60 14.68 1.36
N THR A 162 -2.94 15.59 2.07
CA THR A 162 -2.83 17.02 1.71
C THR A 162 -2.04 17.22 0.41
N TYR A 163 -0.85 16.65 0.31
CA TYR A 163 0.03 16.88 -0.84
C TYR A 163 -0.34 16.00 -2.04
N GLU A 164 -0.68 14.74 -1.80
CA GLU A 164 -0.83 13.75 -2.88
C GLU A 164 -2.28 13.42 -3.22
N GLY A 165 -3.21 13.67 -2.29
CA GLY A 165 -4.65 13.59 -2.53
C GLY A 165 -5.20 14.94 -3.00
N TRP A 166 -5.11 15.96 -2.14
CA TRP A 166 -5.82 17.22 -2.32
C TRP A 166 -5.26 18.08 -3.45
N ALA A 167 -3.94 18.25 -3.55
CA ALA A 167 -3.35 19.01 -4.66
C ALA A 167 -3.61 18.32 -6.02
N ALA A 168 -3.53 16.99 -6.06
CA ALA A 168 -3.79 16.20 -7.27
C ALA A 168 -5.27 16.17 -7.69
N LEU A 169 -6.19 16.31 -6.73
CA LEU A 169 -7.63 16.42 -6.93
C LEU A 169 -8.08 17.88 -7.07
N ALA A 170 -7.26 18.74 -7.67
CA ALA A 170 -7.57 20.16 -7.93
C ALA A 170 -8.08 20.94 -6.70
N ARG A 171 -7.64 20.54 -5.51
CA ARG A 171 -8.02 21.12 -4.21
C ARG A 171 -9.52 21.10 -3.93
N LEU A 172 -10.20 20.01 -4.30
CA LEU A 172 -11.63 19.81 -4.01
C LEU A 172 -11.98 20.10 -2.53
N ARG A 173 -13.13 20.76 -2.31
CA ARG A 173 -13.55 21.25 -0.98
C ARG A 173 -13.76 20.11 0.03
N SER A 174 -14.07 18.91 -0.45
CA SER A 174 -14.33 17.74 0.38
C SER A 174 -13.15 17.29 1.23
N LEU A 175 -11.91 17.58 0.81
CA LEU A 175 -10.69 17.26 1.57
C LEU A 175 -10.21 18.38 2.48
N ARG A 176 -10.69 19.61 2.26
CA ARG A 176 -10.24 20.79 3.01
C ARG A 176 -10.35 20.62 4.54
N PRO A 177 -11.43 20.08 5.12
CA PRO A 177 -11.50 19.84 6.56
C PRO A 177 -10.41 18.91 7.12
N LEU A 178 -9.93 17.95 6.32
CA LEU A 178 -8.87 17.01 6.69
C LEU A 178 -7.49 17.66 6.51
N VAL A 179 -7.33 18.51 5.51
CA VAL A 179 -6.14 19.35 5.34
C VAL A 179 -6.00 20.38 6.46
N ASP A 180 -7.04 21.15 6.78
CA ASP A 180 -7.00 22.19 7.82
C ASP A 180 -6.58 21.60 9.19
N ARG A 181 -7.02 20.37 9.50
CA ARG A 181 -6.62 19.64 10.73
C ARG A 181 -5.18 19.15 10.68
N THR A 182 -4.71 18.74 9.51
CA THR A 182 -3.32 18.36 9.29
C THR A 182 -2.40 19.57 9.47
N ASP A 183 -2.77 20.71 8.89
CA ASP A 183 -2.04 21.96 9.02
C ASP A 183 -1.97 22.40 10.48
N ALA A 184 -3.09 22.35 11.21
CA ALA A 184 -3.12 22.64 12.66
C ALA A 184 -2.26 21.67 13.48
N HIS A 185 -2.22 20.37 13.11
CA HIS A 185 -1.32 19.41 13.76
C HIS A 185 0.15 19.73 13.47
N ASN A 186 0.49 20.30 12.32
CA ASN A 186 1.87 20.57 11.92
C ASN A 186 2.37 21.97 12.29
N ASP A 187 1.46 22.89 12.59
CA ASP A 187 1.76 24.28 12.93
C ASP A 187 2.45 24.40 14.32
N PRO A 188 3.71 24.88 14.38
CA PRO A 188 4.49 24.93 15.62
C PRO A 188 3.87 25.66 16.82
N PRO A 189 3.18 26.82 16.68
CA PRO A 189 2.52 27.51 17.80
C PRO A 189 1.29 26.77 18.38
N THR A 190 0.64 25.90 17.60
CA THR A 190 -0.55 25.13 18.00
C THR A 190 -0.21 23.70 18.44
N ASN A 191 0.93 23.15 18.03
CA ASN A 191 1.36 21.77 18.31
C ASN A 191 2.34 21.65 19.51
N ARG A 192 1.94 22.13 20.70
CA ARG A 192 2.71 21.84 21.93
C ARG A 192 2.54 20.37 22.30
N ARG A 193 3.46 19.82 23.11
CA ARG A 193 3.46 18.39 23.49
C ARG A 193 2.11 17.89 24.05
N ALA A 194 1.37 18.73 24.78
CA ALA A 194 0.06 18.40 25.35
C ALA A 194 -1.09 18.45 24.32
N ASP A 195 -0.92 19.19 23.21
CA ASP A 195 -1.94 19.40 22.18
C ASP A 195 -1.78 18.43 20.99
N ARG A 196 -0.63 17.74 20.91
CA ARG A 196 -0.28 16.72 19.90
C ARG A 196 -1.36 15.64 19.72
N GLU A 197 -1.81 15.06 20.83
CA GLU A 197 -2.70 13.90 20.84
C GLU A 197 -4.14 14.29 20.46
N PRO A 198 -4.74 15.36 21.01
CA PRO A 198 -6.02 15.88 20.52
C PRO A 198 -6.02 16.27 19.03
N LEU A 199 -4.92 16.86 18.53
CA LEU A 199 -4.80 17.22 17.11
C LEU A 199 -4.67 15.98 16.21
N ALA A 200 -3.94 14.97 16.67
CA ALA A 200 -3.84 13.69 15.98
C ALA A 200 -5.19 12.95 15.93
N ASP A 201 -5.93 12.95 17.04
CA ASP A 201 -7.28 12.36 17.12
C ASP A 201 -8.26 13.08 16.19
N ALA A 202 -8.17 14.40 16.09
CA ALA A 202 -9.01 15.18 15.19
C ALA A 202 -8.83 14.76 13.72
N ILE A 203 -7.61 14.45 13.28
CA ILE A 203 -7.32 13.94 11.93
C ILE A 203 -7.96 12.55 11.73
N VAL A 204 -7.85 11.67 12.73
CA VAL A 204 -8.40 10.31 12.66
C VAL A 204 -9.93 10.32 12.62
N GLU A 205 -10.57 11.15 13.45
CA GLU A 205 -12.03 11.28 13.47
C GLU A 205 -12.58 11.89 12.19
N GLU A 206 -11.86 12.86 11.63
CA GLU A 206 -12.15 13.40 10.31
C GLU A 206 -12.08 12.32 9.22
N ALA A 207 -11.02 11.51 9.25
CA ALA A 207 -10.85 10.42 8.31
C ALA A 207 -11.96 9.37 8.44
N ARG A 208 -12.35 9.04 9.68
CA ARG A 208 -13.48 8.14 9.97
C ARG A 208 -14.78 8.68 9.40
N ARG A 209 -15.07 9.97 9.59
CA ARG A 209 -16.28 10.61 9.06
C ARG A 209 -16.33 10.59 7.54
N MET A 210 -15.19 10.79 6.87
CA MET A 210 -15.13 10.69 5.40
C MET A 210 -15.43 9.28 4.90
N LEU A 211 -14.92 8.24 5.60
CA LEU A 211 -15.12 6.84 5.22
C LEU A 211 -16.54 6.33 5.45
N THR A 212 -17.29 6.93 6.38
CA THR A 212 -18.71 6.59 6.62
C THR A 212 -19.68 7.35 5.70
N GLY A 213 -19.19 8.36 4.99
CA GLY A 213 -19.98 9.15 4.04
C GLY A 213 -20.05 8.55 2.63
N PRO A 214 -20.80 9.21 1.71
CA PRO A 214 -20.83 8.85 0.30
C PRO A 214 -19.45 9.00 -0.35
N TRP A 215 -19.11 8.09 -1.26
CA TRP A 215 -17.78 8.00 -1.87
C TRP A 215 -17.83 7.95 -3.41
N PRO A 216 -16.97 8.73 -4.13
CA PRO A 216 -16.14 9.82 -3.61
C PRO A 216 -17.01 10.95 -3.04
N PRO A 217 -16.51 11.74 -2.08
CA PRO A 217 -17.29 12.83 -1.52
C PRO A 217 -17.50 13.90 -2.60
N ARG A 218 -18.76 14.33 -2.76
CA ARG A 218 -19.11 15.38 -3.73
C ARG A 218 -18.51 16.73 -3.30
N GLY A 219 -17.97 17.48 -4.26
CA GLY A 219 -17.40 18.81 -4.07
C GLY A 219 -18.44 19.93 -4.01
#